data_AF-A0A2V1P3Y1-F1
#
_entry.id   AF-A0A2V1P3Y1-F1
#
_cell.length_a   1.000
_cell.length_b   1.000
_cell.length_c   1.000
_cell.angle_alpha   90.00
_cell.angle_beta   90.00
_cell.angle_gamma   90.00
#
_symmetry.space_group_name_H-M   'P 1'
#
loop_
_entity.id
_entity.type
_entity.pdbx_description
1 polymer ?
#
loop_
_entity_poly.entity_id
_entity_poly.type
_entity_poly.pdbx_seq_one_letter_code
_entity_poly.pdbx_strand_id
1 'polypeptide(L)'
;MKTVAIMSIAAMLAAPGWAVGQTFQMPDGCEAFVTVQGKDCTVSHMFTCEADPAGHTRRADLDEEMITYVGRVDSEAQWIESFHLLSGHSERLESNPADRASLSELLANDRDTWDFVTESDEIGPTRYTGEDRLTGERVVIDDVTLLRTEYEIVSRSADGEELWRGQGREFVHPEWRVFLSGVSEYQTSDGSFESDGTPVEFIFPGEPGFLSVNPKYGCGVVMSSYRTD
;
A
#
# COMPACT_ATOMS: atom_id res chain seq x y z
N MET A 1 26.03 71.95 23.53
CA MET A 1 25.06 71.79 22.43
C MET A 1 25.09 70.33 22.01
N LYS A 2 23.91 69.69 21.98
CA LYS A 2 23.72 68.24 22.11
C LYS A 2 24.00 67.48 20.80
N THR A 3 24.63 66.34 20.97
CA THR A 3 25.08 65.33 20.00
C THR A 3 23.92 64.66 19.27
N VAL A 4 24.04 64.48 17.95
CA VAL A 4 23.11 63.72 17.10
C VAL A 4 23.40 62.22 17.27
N ALA A 5 22.39 61.44 17.68
CA ALA A 5 22.47 59.99 17.78
C ALA A 5 21.87 59.36 16.52
N ILE A 6 22.67 58.51 15.86
CA ILE A 6 22.32 57.73 14.68
C ILE A 6 21.51 56.51 15.14
N MET A 7 20.31 56.34 14.57
CA MET A 7 19.39 55.24 14.86
C MET A 7 19.69 54.08 13.90
N SER A 8 20.29 53.01 14.43
CA SER A 8 20.53 51.76 13.69
C SER A 8 19.26 50.91 13.69
N ILE A 9 18.72 50.61 12.50
CA ILE A 9 17.64 49.64 12.28
C ILE A 9 18.29 48.27 12.11
N ALA A 10 18.09 47.38 13.10
CA ALA A 10 18.46 45.98 12.99
C ALA A 10 17.32 45.21 12.30
N ALA A 11 17.57 44.73 11.08
CA ALA A 11 16.68 43.84 10.37
C ALA A 11 16.81 42.42 10.96
N MET A 12 15.77 41.95 11.65
CA MET A 12 15.62 40.53 12.00
C MET A 12 15.21 39.77 10.74
N LEU A 13 16.16 39.02 10.18
CA LEU A 13 15.91 37.97 9.19
C LEU A 13 15.17 36.83 9.90
N ALA A 14 13.86 36.71 9.66
CA ALA A 14 13.13 35.49 9.98
C ALA A 14 13.65 34.39 9.03
N ALA A 15 14.39 33.42 9.57
CA ALA A 15 14.71 32.21 8.83
C ALA A 15 13.39 31.46 8.53
N PRO A 16 13.15 30.98 7.31
CA PRO A 16 12.02 30.11 7.03
C PRO A 16 12.20 28.85 7.87
N GLY A 17 11.26 28.61 8.78
CA GLY A 17 11.17 27.34 9.49
C GLY A 17 11.00 26.24 8.44
N TRP A 18 11.88 25.26 8.49
CA TRP A 18 11.69 24.01 7.77
C TRP A 18 10.31 23.49 8.15
N ALA A 19 9.41 23.35 7.18
CA ALA A 19 8.18 22.63 7.40
C ALA A 19 8.59 21.21 7.81
N VAL A 20 8.46 20.90 9.11
CA VAL A 20 8.49 19.52 9.56
C VAL A 20 7.26 18.90 8.92
N GLY A 21 7.47 18.14 7.84
CA GLY A 21 6.41 17.41 7.17
C GLY A 21 5.65 16.60 8.21
N GLN A 22 4.33 16.59 8.14
CA GLN A 22 3.53 15.79 9.06
C GLN A 22 3.95 14.33 8.95
N THR A 23 4.19 13.72 10.11
CA THR A 23 4.59 12.31 10.21
C THR A 23 3.42 11.47 10.69
N PHE A 24 3.27 10.30 10.08
CA PHE A 24 2.34 9.28 10.50
C PHE A 24 2.69 8.86 11.93
N GLN A 25 1.72 8.92 12.83
CA GLN A 25 1.90 8.50 14.20
C GLN A 25 1.65 7.00 14.27
N MET A 26 2.72 6.23 14.56
CA MET A 26 2.60 4.80 14.76
C MET A 26 1.74 4.50 16.01
N PRO A 27 0.87 3.49 15.96
CA PRO A 27 0.16 3.02 17.14
C PRO A 27 1.14 2.56 18.23
N ASP A 28 0.71 2.65 19.49
CA ASP A 28 1.52 2.18 20.61
C ASP A 28 1.90 0.69 20.44
N GLY A 29 3.18 0.38 20.62
CA GLY A 29 3.71 -0.98 20.45
C GLY A 29 3.88 -1.41 19.00
N CYS A 30 3.80 -0.50 18.03
CA CYS A 30 4.09 -0.76 16.63
C CYS A 30 5.35 -0.04 16.16
N GLU A 31 6.13 -0.70 15.30
CA GLU A 31 7.36 -0.18 14.71
C GLU A 31 7.35 -0.37 13.20
N ALA A 32 7.49 0.75 12.47
CA ALA A 32 7.68 0.73 11.04
C ALA A 32 9.10 0.40 10.65
N PHE A 33 9.23 -0.36 9.56
CA PHE A 33 10.53 -0.71 9.00
C PHE A 33 10.75 -0.11 7.61
N VAL A 34 9.70 0.32 6.90
CA VAL A 34 9.83 1.01 5.60
C VAL A 34 8.64 1.91 5.30
N THR A 35 8.92 3.03 4.64
CA THR A 35 7.95 3.88 3.95
C THR A 35 8.17 3.75 2.44
N VAL A 36 7.14 3.41 1.69
CA VAL A 36 7.20 3.21 0.25
C VAL A 36 6.41 4.31 -0.44
N GLN A 37 7.04 5.02 -1.37
CA GLN A 37 6.37 6.02 -2.19
C GLN A 37 5.98 5.38 -3.53
N GLY A 38 4.69 5.40 -3.86
CA GLY A 38 4.14 4.88 -5.11
C GLY A 38 3.97 5.95 -6.18
N LYS A 39 3.85 5.52 -7.44
CA LYS A 39 3.61 6.42 -8.59
C LYS A 39 2.20 6.97 -8.70
N ASP A 40 1.24 6.42 -7.97
CA ASP A 40 -0.19 6.69 -8.05
C ASP A 40 -0.68 7.65 -6.94
N CYS A 41 0.19 8.54 -6.46
CA CYS A 41 -0.10 9.40 -5.32
C CYS A 41 -0.40 8.63 -4.02
N THR A 42 0.22 7.47 -3.86
CA THR A 42 0.16 6.69 -2.62
C THR A 42 1.49 6.74 -1.87
N VAL A 43 1.43 6.83 -0.54
CA VAL A 43 2.53 6.46 0.36
C VAL A 43 2.06 5.35 1.29
N SER A 44 2.85 4.27 1.39
CA SER A 44 2.58 3.13 2.25
C SER A 44 3.59 3.06 3.39
N HIS A 45 3.13 2.86 4.62
CA HIS A 45 3.98 2.52 5.75
C HIS A 45 3.79 1.06 6.10
N MET A 46 4.88 0.29 6.10
CA MET A 46 4.87 -1.10 6.54
C MET A 46 5.51 -1.21 7.92
N PHE A 47 4.84 -1.94 8.80
CA PHE A 47 5.17 -2.00 10.21
C PHE A 47 4.76 -3.32 10.84
N THR A 48 5.30 -3.59 12.02
CA THR A 48 4.93 -4.72 12.87
C THR A 48 4.45 -4.21 14.21
N CYS A 49 3.68 -5.01 14.94
CA CYS A 49 3.21 -4.65 16.28
C CYS A 49 3.45 -5.79 17.26
N GLU A 50 3.84 -5.46 18.49
CA GLU A 50 4.10 -6.44 19.56
C GLU A 50 2.88 -7.32 19.89
N ALA A 51 1.67 -6.80 19.66
CA ALA A 51 0.43 -7.50 19.92
C ALA A 51 0.01 -8.47 18.80
N ASP A 52 0.62 -8.39 17.61
CA ASP A 52 0.31 -9.30 16.51
C ASP A 52 1.09 -10.61 16.64
N PRO A 53 0.59 -11.72 16.08
CA PRO A 53 1.36 -12.96 16.02
C PRO A 53 2.66 -12.78 15.23
N ALA A 54 3.68 -13.57 15.57
CA ALA A 54 4.97 -13.50 14.89
C ALA A 54 4.83 -13.76 13.38
N GLY A 55 5.55 -12.96 12.58
CA GLY A 55 5.51 -13.04 11.12
C GLY A 55 4.37 -12.25 10.47
N HIS A 56 3.52 -11.58 11.27
CA HIS A 56 2.51 -10.68 10.72
C HIS A 56 3.11 -9.31 10.41
N THR A 57 2.69 -8.77 9.26
CA THR A 57 3.06 -7.44 8.81
C THR A 57 1.80 -6.62 8.61
N ARG A 58 1.83 -5.36 9.01
CA ARG A 58 0.79 -4.38 8.75
C ARG A 58 1.23 -3.38 7.71
N ARG A 59 0.24 -2.83 6.99
CA ARG A 59 0.41 -1.75 6.03
C ARG A 59 -0.64 -0.68 6.30
N ALA A 60 -0.25 0.58 6.26
CA ALA A 60 -1.16 1.72 6.17
C ALA A 60 -0.85 2.50 4.88
N ASP A 61 -1.85 2.70 4.04
CA ASP A 61 -1.73 3.47 2.80
C ASP A 61 -2.39 4.83 2.98
N LEU A 62 -1.76 5.86 2.43
CA LEU A 62 -2.22 7.23 2.45
C LEU A 62 -2.14 7.86 1.07
N ASP A 63 -3.07 8.75 0.78
CA ASP A 63 -3.04 9.67 -0.36
C ASP A 63 -3.15 11.14 0.13
N GLU A 64 -3.51 12.07 -0.77
CA GLU A 64 -3.72 13.49 -0.41
C GLU A 64 -4.86 13.71 0.60
N GLU A 65 -5.79 12.76 0.72
CA GLU A 65 -6.92 12.77 1.66
C GLU A 65 -6.59 12.06 2.99
N MET A 66 -5.33 11.68 3.21
CA MET A 66 -4.80 10.91 4.34
C MET A 66 -5.04 9.41 4.21
N ILE A 67 -5.27 8.69 5.32
CA ILE A 67 -5.28 7.23 5.34
C ILE A 67 -6.47 6.71 4.53
N THR A 68 -6.19 5.83 3.57
CA THR A 68 -7.20 5.19 2.70
C THR A 68 -7.40 3.72 3.05
N TYR A 69 -6.34 3.02 3.48
CA TYR A 69 -6.36 1.60 3.78
C TYR A 69 -5.45 1.26 4.97
N VAL A 70 -5.88 0.30 5.80
CA VAL A 70 -5.02 -0.38 6.77
C VAL A 70 -5.23 -1.87 6.67
N GLY A 71 -4.14 -2.63 6.54
CA GLY A 71 -4.18 -4.09 6.39
C GLY A 71 -3.23 -4.81 7.34
N ARG A 72 -3.51 -6.09 7.57
CA ARG A 72 -2.58 -7.04 8.21
C ARG A 72 -2.54 -8.32 7.39
N VAL A 73 -1.33 -8.77 7.09
CA VAL A 73 -1.06 -10.08 6.50
C VAL A 73 -0.24 -10.94 7.45
N ASP A 74 -0.32 -12.26 7.29
CA ASP A 74 0.60 -13.19 7.93
C ASP A 74 1.86 -13.41 7.08
N SER A 75 2.72 -14.35 7.49
CA SER A 75 3.93 -14.65 6.73
C SER A 75 3.62 -15.22 5.34
N GLU A 76 2.45 -15.79 5.10
CA GLU A 76 2.10 -16.31 3.78
C GLU A 76 1.44 -15.26 2.89
N ALA A 77 1.45 -14.00 3.31
CA ALA A 77 0.76 -12.88 2.68
C ALA A 77 -0.77 -13.07 2.60
N GLN A 78 -1.35 -13.91 3.47
CA GLN A 78 -2.81 -14.06 3.55
C GLN A 78 -3.45 -12.78 4.09
N TRP A 79 -4.61 -12.40 3.56
CA TRP A 79 -5.29 -11.14 3.89
C TRP A 79 -6.05 -11.24 5.21
N ILE A 80 -5.33 -11.29 6.33
CA ILE A 80 -5.90 -11.57 7.66
C ILE A 80 -6.95 -10.53 8.07
N GLU A 81 -6.65 -9.25 7.89
CA GLU A 81 -7.55 -8.13 8.19
C GLU A 81 -7.33 -7.01 7.18
N SER A 82 -8.43 -6.40 6.72
CA SER A 82 -8.44 -5.23 5.83
C SER A 82 -9.44 -4.22 6.34
N PHE A 83 -9.06 -2.94 6.33
CA PHE A 83 -9.91 -1.81 6.68
C PHE A 83 -9.86 -0.80 5.53
N HIS A 84 -10.99 -0.60 4.86
CA HIS A 84 -11.13 0.31 3.73
C HIS A 84 -11.83 1.59 4.21
N LEU A 85 -11.06 2.66 4.40
CA LEU A 85 -11.55 3.83 5.13
C LEU A 85 -12.57 4.64 4.31
N LEU A 86 -12.37 4.73 2.99
CA LEU A 86 -13.25 5.50 2.11
C LEU A 86 -14.65 4.91 2.01
N SER A 87 -14.74 3.58 1.93
CA SER A 87 -16.01 2.84 1.86
C SER A 87 -16.54 2.44 3.24
N GLY A 88 -15.75 2.63 4.31
CA GLY A 88 -16.17 2.45 5.69
C GLY A 88 -16.48 1.01 6.07
N HIS A 89 -15.78 0.03 5.49
CA HIS A 89 -15.98 -1.38 5.80
C HIS A 89 -14.68 -2.07 6.21
N SER A 90 -14.83 -3.21 6.87
CA SER A 90 -13.74 -4.08 7.27
C SER A 90 -13.97 -5.50 6.78
N GLU A 91 -12.87 -6.19 6.51
CA GLU A 91 -12.87 -7.57 6.04
C GLU A 91 -11.90 -8.39 6.90
N ARG A 92 -12.25 -9.65 7.16
CA ARG A 92 -11.41 -10.61 7.87
C ARG A 92 -11.36 -11.92 7.11
N LEU A 93 -10.19 -12.52 6.97
CA LEU A 93 -10.08 -13.85 6.37
C LEU A 93 -10.92 -14.88 7.13
N GLU A 94 -11.66 -15.72 6.42
CA GLU A 94 -12.38 -16.83 7.02
C GLU A 94 -11.42 -17.79 7.76
N SER A 95 -11.95 -18.52 8.75
CA SER A 95 -11.12 -19.40 9.57
C SER A 95 -10.52 -20.59 8.80
N ASN A 96 -11.20 -21.07 7.76
CA ASN A 96 -10.79 -22.25 6.99
C ASN A 96 -11.05 -22.08 5.47
N PRO A 97 -10.21 -21.28 4.78
CA PRO A 97 -10.29 -21.11 3.34
C PRO A 97 -10.23 -22.42 2.57
N ALA A 98 -10.91 -22.46 1.43
CA ALA A 98 -10.86 -23.60 0.52
C ALA A 98 -9.44 -23.80 -0.04
N ASP A 99 -8.78 -22.70 -0.36
CA ASP A 99 -7.37 -22.62 -0.75
C ASP A 99 -6.76 -21.29 -0.26
N ARG A 100 -5.72 -21.38 0.56
CA ARG A 100 -5.09 -20.20 1.19
C ARG A 100 -4.03 -19.65 0.24
N ALA A 101 -3.94 -18.33 0.12
CA ALA A 101 -2.76 -17.70 -0.45
C ALA A 101 -1.50 -18.18 0.28
N SER A 102 -0.46 -18.49 -0.47
CA SER A 102 0.76 -19.14 -0.02
C SER A 102 1.98 -18.54 -0.70
N LEU A 103 2.54 -17.50 -0.09
CA LEU A 103 3.79 -16.92 -0.56
C LEU A 103 4.93 -17.96 -0.62
N SER A 104 4.95 -18.93 0.30
CA SER A 104 5.94 -20.02 0.24
C SER A 104 5.78 -20.89 -1.00
N GLU A 105 4.54 -21.18 -1.41
CA GLU A 105 4.26 -21.91 -2.64
C GLU A 105 4.67 -21.11 -3.88
N LEU A 106 4.30 -19.82 -3.93
CA LEU A 106 4.69 -18.91 -5.00
C LEU A 106 6.21 -18.87 -5.18
N LEU A 107 6.96 -18.70 -4.08
CA LEU A 107 8.42 -18.62 -4.11
C LEU A 107 9.11 -19.94 -4.46
N ALA A 108 8.47 -21.09 -4.18
CA ALA A 108 9.03 -22.41 -4.44
C ALA A 108 8.71 -22.92 -5.85
N ASN A 109 7.51 -22.60 -6.36
CA ASN A 109 6.94 -23.19 -7.57
C ASN A 109 6.71 -22.17 -8.70
N ASP A 110 7.08 -20.90 -8.48
CA ASP A 110 6.80 -19.76 -9.36
C ASP A 110 5.31 -19.49 -9.60
N ARG A 111 4.42 -20.16 -8.86
CA ARG A 111 2.96 -20.02 -8.98
C ARG A 111 2.26 -20.41 -7.69
N ASP A 112 1.23 -19.65 -7.35
CA ASP A 112 0.30 -19.93 -6.26
C ASP A 112 -1.14 -19.70 -6.74
N THR A 113 -2.09 -20.51 -6.27
CA THR A 113 -3.53 -20.30 -6.50
C THR A 113 -4.22 -20.13 -5.16
N TRP A 114 -5.37 -19.46 -5.16
CA TRP A 114 -6.15 -19.35 -3.94
C TRP A 114 -7.64 -19.19 -4.22
N ASP A 115 -8.40 -19.56 -3.20
CA ASP A 115 -9.85 -19.55 -3.15
C ASP A 115 -10.25 -19.38 -1.67
N PHE A 116 -10.52 -18.14 -1.29
CA PHE A 116 -10.85 -17.79 0.07
C PHE A 116 -12.00 -16.81 0.15
N VAL A 117 -12.66 -16.78 1.29
CA VAL A 117 -13.68 -15.80 1.64
C VAL A 117 -13.14 -14.86 2.70
N THR A 118 -13.45 -13.58 2.55
CA THR A 118 -13.41 -12.62 3.66
C THR A 118 -14.81 -12.40 4.22
N GLU A 119 -14.90 -12.21 5.51
CA GLU A 119 -16.12 -11.89 6.24
C GLU A 119 -16.13 -10.40 6.57
N SER A 120 -17.27 -9.74 6.32
CA SER A 120 -17.52 -8.35 6.66
C SER A 120 -18.92 -8.19 7.25
N ASP A 121 -19.04 -7.44 8.35
CA ASP A 121 -20.33 -7.09 8.94
C ASP A 121 -21.06 -6.04 8.10
N GLU A 122 -20.32 -5.19 7.37
CA GLU A 122 -20.87 -4.07 6.61
C GLU A 122 -21.33 -4.48 5.22
N ILE A 123 -20.59 -5.35 4.52
CA ILE A 123 -20.86 -5.73 3.12
C ILE A 123 -21.16 -7.22 2.91
N GLY A 124 -21.11 -8.03 3.97
CA GLY A 124 -21.29 -9.48 3.88
C GLY A 124 -20.04 -10.19 3.34
N PRO A 125 -20.09 -11.52 3.17
CA PRO A 125 -18.93 -12.28 2.75
C PRO A 125 -18.60 -12.05 1.27
N THR A 126 -17.31 -12.00 0.98
CA THR A 126 -16.78 -11.82 -0.38
C THR A 126 -15.78 -12.92 -0.68
N ARG A 127 -15.98 -13.62 -1.81
CA ARG A 127 -15.10 -14.70 -2.25
C ARG A 127 -14.09 -14.18 -3.26
N TYR A 128 -12.82 -14.46 -3.02
CA TYR A 128 -11.71 -14.16 -3.92
C TYR A 128 -11.15 -15.46 -4.49
N THR A 129 -11.05 -15.52 -5.81
CA THR A 129 -10.41 -16.62 -6.54
C THR A 129 -9.37 -16.05 -7.47
N GLY A 130 -8.16 -16.61 -7.50
CA GLY A 130 -7.09 -16.07 -8.32
C GLY A 130 -5.82 -16.90 -8.35
N GLU A 131 -4.79 -16.33 -8.95
CA GLU A 131 -3.43 -16.86 -8.95
C GLU A 131 -2.37 -15.75 -9.05
N ASP A 132 -1.18 -16.06 -8.55
CA ASP A 132 0.05 -15.28 -8.67
C ASP A 132 1.04 -16.13 -9.42
N ARG A 133 1.88 -15.48 -10.23
CA ARG A 133 2.99 -16.12 -10.93
C ARG A 133 4.23 -15.26 -10.85
N LEU A 134 5.37 -15.83 -10.48
CA LEU A 134 6.66 -15.17 -10.65
C LEU A 134 7.02 -15.13 -12.13
N THR A 135 7.46 -13.97 -12.62
CA THR A 135 7.91 -13.84 -14.02
C THR A 135 9.35 -14.31 -14.22
N GLY A 136 10.06 -14.60 -13.13
CA GLY A 136 11.50 -14.86 -13.09
C GLY A 136 12.37 -13.58 -13.13
N GLU A 137 11.77 -12.40 -13.31
CA GLU A 137 12.47 -11.12 -13.30
C GLU A 137 12.76 -10.64 -11.87
N ARG A 138 13.99 -10.15 -11.66
CA ARG A 138 14.39 -9.39 -10.47
C ARG A 138 14.53 -7.93 -10.86
N VAL A 139 13.88 -7.05 -10.11
CA VAL A 139 13.85 -5.61 -10.38
C VAL A 139 14.47 -4.90 -9.19
N VAL A 140 15.38 -3.96 -9.45
CA VAL A 140 15.95 -3.11 -8.41
C VAL A 140 15.30 -1.73 -8.51
N ILE A 141 14.67 -1.30 -7.42
CA ILE A 141 14.06 0.02 -7.27
C ILE A 141 14.61 0.62 -5.99
N ASP A 142 15.30 1.76 -6.10
CA ASP A 142 15.90 2.46 -4.96
C ASP A 142 16.72 1.52 -4.06
N ASP A 143 17.64 0.77 -4.68
CA ASP A 143 18.50 -0.25 -4.09
C ASP A 143 17.80 -1.46 -3.43
N VAL A 144 16.46 -1.52 -3.44
CA VAL A 144 15.67 -2.68 -2.99
C VAL A 144 15.46 -3.64 -4.15
N THR A 145 15.83 -4.90 -3.96
CA THR A 145 15.62 -5.97 -4.94
C THR A 145 14.26 -6.64 -4.72
N LEU A 146 13.43 -6.64 -5.75
CA LEU A 146 12.09 -7.22 -5.76
C LEU A 146 11.96 -8.32 -6.80
N LEU A 147 11.05 -9.26 -6.57
CA LEU A 147 10.64 -10.25 -7.56
C LEU A 147 9.37 -9.76 -8.26
N ARG A 148 9.36 -9.78 -9.59
CA ARG A 148 8.19 -9.40 -10.37
C ARG A 148 7.15 -10.53 -10.38
N THR A 149 5.89 -10.20 -10.14
CA THR A 149 4.76 -11.12 -10.30
C THR A 149 3.80 -10.68 -11.41
N GLU A 150 2.98 -11.61 -11.85
CA GLU A 150 1.72 -11.40 -12.58
C GLU A 150 0.59 -12.02 -11.77
N TYR A 151 -0.58 -11.38 -11.75
CA TYR A 151 -1.75 -11.91 -11.03
C TYR A 151 -3.04 -11.80 -11.86
N GLU A 152 -3.98 -12.67 -11.54
CA GLU A 152 -5.39 -12.58 -11.95
C GLU A 152 -6.28 -12.83 -10.73
N ILE A 153 -7.35 -12.05 -10.59
CA ILE A 153 -8.28 -12.15 -9.46
C ILE A 153 -9.72 -11.92 -9.91
N VAL A 154 -10.64 -12.64 -9.27
CA VAL A 154 -12.08 -12.39 -9.37
C VAL A 154 -12.68 -12.33 -7.97
N SER A 155 -13.45 -11.29 -7.72
CA SER A 155 -14.22 -11.09 -6.50
C SER A 155 -15.70 -11.38 -6.75
N ARG A 156 -16.34 -12.13 -5.84
CA ARG A 156 -17.76 -12.48 -5.92
C ARG A 156 -18.48 -12.28 -4.60
N SER A 157 -19.75 -11.90 -4.66
CA SER A 157 -20.64 -11.83 -3.52
C SER A 157 -21.00 -13.23 -2.98
N ALA A 158 -21.68 -13.25 -1.83
CA ALA A 158 -22.22 -14.47 -1.22
C ALA A 158 -23.09 -15.31 -2.18
N ASP A 159 -23.84 -14.65 -3.07
CA ASP A 159 -24.76 -15.28 -4.02
C ASP A 159 -24.05 -15.72 -5.32
N GLY A 160 -22.74 -15.48 -5.43
CA GLY A 160 -21.92 -15.86 -6.58
C GLY A 160 -21.94 -14.84 -7.73
N GLU A 161 -22.54 -13.67 -7.52
CA GLU A 161 -22.46 -12.56 -8.48
C GLU A 161 -21.03 -12.01 -8.50
N GLU A 162 -20.50 -11.76 -9.70
CA GLU A 162 -19.19 -11.13 -9.86
C GLU A 162 -19.27 -9.64 -9.52
N LEU A 163 -18.48 -9.22 -8.54
CA LEU A 163 -18.40 -7.82 -8.12
C LEU A 163 -17.40 -7.07 -8.99
N TRP A 164 -16.23 -7.66 -9.18
CA TRP A 164 -15.17 -7.14 -10.03
C TRP A 164 -14.13 -8.22 -10.33
N ARG A 165 -13.29 -7.96 -11.32
CA ARG A 165 -12.09 -8.75 -11.62
C ARG A 165 -10.91 -7.83 -11.88
N GLY A 166 -9.72 -8.35 -11.67
CA GLY A 166 -8.48 -7.62 -11.90
C GLY A 166 -7.39 -8.52 -12.46
N GLN A 167 -6.45 -7.90 -13.15
CA GLN A 167 -5.21 -8.53 -13.58
C GLN A 167 -4.09 -7.49 -13.56
N GLY A 168 -2.85 -7.93 -13.37
CA GLY A 168 -1.77 -6.98 -13.29
C GLY A 168 -0.41 -7.58 -13.03
N ARG A 169 0.52 -6.70 -12.69
CA ARG A 169 1.88 -7.01 -12.28
C ARG A 169 2.18 -6.30 -10.99
N GLU A 170 2.60 -7.07 -10.00
CA GLU A 170 3.01 -6.57 -8.70
C GLU A 170 4.48 -6.95 -8.46
N PHE A 171 4.91 -6.73 -7.23
CA PHE A 171 6.22 -7.11 -6.77
C PHE A 171 6.13 -7.83 -5.44
N VAL A 172 7.01 -8.79 -5.22
CA VAL A 172 7.19 -9.46 -3.93
C VAL A 172 8.55 -9.07 -3.35
N HIS A 173 8.55 -8.70 -2.07
CA HIS A 173 9.77 -8.67 -1.27
C HIS A 173 9.86 -9.96 -0.44
N PRO A 174 10.75 -10.92 -0.77
CA PRO A 174 10.73 -12.26 -0.18
C PRO A 174 11.05 -12.27 1.31
N GLU A 175 11.88 -11.33 1.79
CA GLU A 175 12.25 -11.25 3.21
C GLU A 175 11.19 -10.56 4.07
N TRP A 176 10.57 -9.48 3.58
CA TRP A 176 9.47 -8.80 4.29
C TRP A 176 8.15 -9.60 4.21
N ARG A 177 8.09 -10.57 3.30
CA ARG A 177 6.93 -11.44 3.05
C ARG A 177 5.66 -10.65 2.72
N VAL A 178 5.82 -9.64 1.87
CA VAL A 178 4.76 -8.74 1.41
C VAL A 178 4.76 -8.58 -0.11
N PHE A 179 3.57 -8.33 -0.63
CA PHE A 179 3.38 -7.79 -1.96
C PHE A 179 3.43 -6.25 -1.93
N LEU A 180 3.93 -5.67 -3.00
CA LEU A 180 3.97 -4.25 -3.28
C LEU A 180 3.24 -4.03 -4.60
N SER A 181 2.41 -2.99 -4.64
CA SER A 181 1.60 -2.65 -5.79
C SER A 181 2.43 -2.46 -7.07
N GLY A 182 1.78 -2.58 -8.21
CA GLY A 182 2.38 -2.27 -9.50
C GLY A 182 1.31 -1.80 -10.48
N VAL A 183 1.30 -2.34 -11.68
CA VAL A 183 0.32 -1.96 -12.70
C VAL A 183 -0.84 -2.93 -12.67
N SER A 184 -2.05 -2.40 -12.55
CA SER A 184 -3.28 -3.20 -12.46
C SER A 184 -4.36 -2.65 -13.37
N GLU A 185 -5.09 -3.55 -14.03
CA GLU A 185 -6.34 -3.27 -14.74
C GLU A 185 -7.48 -3.92 -13.98
N TYR A 186 -8.54 -3.15 -13.72
CA TYR A 186 -9.74 -3.62 -13.03
C TYR A 186 -10.95 -3.48 -13.94
N GLN A 187 -11.88 -4.43 -13.81
CA GLN A 187 -13.17 -4.39 -14.48
C GLN A 187 -14.29 -4.59 -13.47
N THR A 188 -15.26 -3.68 -13.51
CA THR A 188 -16.42 -3.60 -12.61
C THR A 188 -17.70 -3.52 -13.44
N SER A 189 -18.86 -3.48 -12.78
CA SER A 189 -20.15 -3.21 -13.46
C SER A 189 -20.18 -1.87 -14.19
N ASP A 190 -19.42 -0.88 -13.71
CA ASP A 190 -19.48 0.51 -14.17
C ASP A 190 -18.43 0.84 -15.24
N GLY A 191 -17.54 -0.11 -15.54
CA GLY A 191 -16.49 0.02 -16.55
C GLY A 191 -15.16 -0.58 -16.09
N SER A 192 -14.10 -0.28 -16.85
CA SER A 192 -12.72 -0.63 -16.52
C SER A 192 -11.87 0.59 -16.23
N PHE A 193 -10.86 0.41 -15.39
CA PHE A 193 -9.85 1.42 -15.09
C PHE A 193 -8.49 0.78 -14.85
N GLU A 194 -7.44 1.58 -15.02
CA GLU A 194 -6.05 1.18 -14.82
C GLU A 194 -5.43 1.98 -13.67
N SER A 195 -4.44 1.39 -12.99
CA SER A 195 -3.64 2.02 -11.95
C SER A 195 -2.17 1.63 -12.10
N ASP A 196 -1.25 2.51 -11.68
CA ASP A 196 0.20 2.23 -11.62
C ASP A 196 0.73 2.67 -10.24
N GLY A 197 0.63 1.76 -9.27
CA GLY A 197 1.17 1.90 -7.92
C GLY A 197 2.62 1.43 -7.79
N THR A 198 3.38 1.36 -8.89
CA THR A 198 4.78 0.91 -8.85
C THR A 198 5.59 1.73 -7.82
N PRO A 199 6.34 1.08 -6.92
CA PRO A 199 7.24 1.77 -6.00
C PRO A 199 8.26 2.64 -6.74
N VAL A 200 8.55 3.80 -6.17
CA VAL A 200 9.52 4.78 -6.69
C VAL A 200 10.68 4.96 -5.72
N GLU A 201 10.40 5.00 -4.42
CA GLU A 201 11.37 5.31 -3.37
C GLU A 201 11.03 4.46 -2.13
N PHE A 202 12.05 3.91 -1.48
CA PHE A 202 11.98 3.18 -0.22
C PHE A 202 12.75 3.96 0.83
N ILE A 203 12.04 4.46 1.84
CA ILE A 203 12.62 5.30 2.89
C ILE A 203 12.64 4.49 4.19
N PHE A 204 13.81 4.39 4.80
CA PHE A 204 14.09 3.57 5.98
C PHE A 204 14.20 4.40 7.27
N PRO A 205 14.13 3.75 8.46
CA PRO A 205 14.29 4.45 9.73
C PRO A 205 15.56 5.30 9.79
N GLY A 206 15.38 6.59 10.15
CA GLY A 206 16.47 7.57 10.23
C GLY A 206 16.69 8.39 8.96
N GLU A 207 16.05 8.01 7.84
CA GLU A 207 16.15 8.75 6.59
C GLU A 207 15.10 9.89 6.50
N PRO A 208 15.41 11.00 5.80
CA PRO A 208 14.45 12.09 5.60
C PRO A 208 13.19 11.62 4.85
N GLY A 209 12.02 11.87 5.44
CA GLY A 209 10.73 11.49 4.84
C GLY A 209 10.20 10.13 5.30
N PHE A 210 10.94 9.41 6.15
CA PHE A 210 10.41 8.24 6.83
C PHE A 210 9.15 8.62 7.62
N LEU A 211 8.06 7.86 7.44
CA LEU A 211 6.73 8.15 7.98
C LEU A 211 6.09 9.45 7.48
N SER A 212 6.51 10.01 6.34
CA SER A 212 5.79 11.13 5.73
C SER A 212 4.36 10.73 5.39
N VAL A 213 3.37 11.54 5.82
CA VAL A 213 1.97 11.35 5.39
C VAL A 213 1.70 11.86 3.98
N ASN A 214 2.66 12.54 3.36
CA ASN A 214 2.49 13.14 2.04
C ASN A 214 3.09 12.21 0.98
N PRO A 215 2.28 11.79 -0.01
CA PRO A 215 2.80 11.18 -1.22
C PRO A 215 3.61 12.20 -2.04
N LYS A 216 4.69 11.73 -2.68
CA LYS A 216 5.65 12.57 -3.42
C LYS A 216 5.47 12.50 -4.93
N TYR A 217 4.87 11.43 -5.45
CA TYR A 217 4.81 11.13 -6.89
C TYR A 217 3.37 10.90 -7.33
N GLY A 218 3.02 11.25 -8.57
CA GLY A 218 1.70 10.96 -9.14
C GLY A 218 0.55 11.87 -8.73
N CYS A 219 0.73 12.72 -7.73
CA CYS A 219 -0.33 13.61 -7.25
C CYS A 219 -0.70 14.69 -8.29
N GLY A 220 -1.99 14.93 -8.45
CA GLY A 220 -2.53 15.87 -9.44
C GLY A 220 -2.45 15.40 -10.90
N VAL A 221 -2.07 14.14 -11.17
CA VAL A 221 -2.11 13.57 -12.52
C VAL A 221 -3.48 12.92 -12.73
N VAL A 222 -4.37 13.58 -13.48
CA VAL A 222 -5.66 13.00 -13.88
C VAL A 222 -5.41 11.88 -14.91
N MET A 223 -5.27 10.64 -14.43
CA MET A 223 -5.23 9.44 -15.27
C MET A 223 -6.65 9.10 -15.73
N SER A 224 -7.14 9.79 -16.75
CA SER A 224 -8.37 9.42 -17.45
C SER A 224 -8.02 8.92 -18.85
N SER A 225 -7.92 7.61 -19.05
CA SER A 225 -7.96 7.03 -20.40
C SER A 225 -9.38 6.59 -20.71
N TYR A 226 -10.14 7.43 -21.39
CA TYR A 226 -11.36 7.01 -22.06
C TYR A 226 -10.95 6.31 -23.36
N ARG A 227 -11.10 4.98 -23.44
CA ARG A 227 -10.92 4.24 -24.69
C ARG A 227 -12.20 4.40 -25.51
N THR A 228 -12.14 5.18 -26.59
CA THR A 228 -13.19 5.19 -27.61
C THR A 228 -13.03 3.95 -28.47
N ASP A 229 -14.06 3.10 -28.49
CA ASP A 229 -14.21 2.00 -29.45
C ASP A 229 -14.23 2.51 -30.91
#